data_AF-A0A2M8BCY0-F1
#
_entry.id   AF-A0A2M8BCY0-F1
#
_cell.length_a   1.000
_cell.length_b   1.000
_cell.length_c   1.000
_cell.angle_alpha   90.00
_cell.angle_beta   90.00
_cell.angle_gamma   90.00
#
_symmetry.space_group_name_H-M   'P 1'
#
loop_
_entity.id
_entity.type
_entity.pdbx_description
1 polymer ?
#
loop_
_entity_poly.entity_id
_entity_poly.type
_entity_poly.pdbx_seq_one_letter_code
_entity_poly.pdbx_strand_id
1 'polypeptide(L)'
;MRSVDNGVSGLSLQAQRPSLARRLSAFGIESDEPFVRLSTPLRRQAMHRIECILRNEPDPNEPEFFERFMRAVDTLSQKGFAFDLESEEEVDGALHLVWVERDELGELTLIKDQTSGISSVAVAVPKVADLKCIEEVLNQHLDIVPLSELLASSPNGLATQPNILLKIALIAVHQHIDPEVVSILQRGLEHRLPQLRYYAAFGIGVTTWPVFILDLERLLKLEPDVDVSTMAERALDVCRIAEKRASNGRR
;
A
#
# COMPACT_ATOMS: atom_id res chain seq x y z
N MET A 1 28.28 43.59 29.34
CA MET A 1 28.69 42.18 29.28
C MET A 1 27.42 41.34 29.33
N ARG A 2 27.26 40.44 28.36
CA ARG A 2 26.00 39.78 28.02
C ARG A 2 25.69 38.62 28.95
N SER A 3 24.39 38.47 29.20
CA SER A 3 23.69 37.36 29.85
C SER A 3 24.11 36.01 29.27
N VAL A 4 24.25 35.00 30.14
CA VAL A 4 24.20 33.58 29.75
C VAL A 4 23.30 32.87 30.77
N ASP A 5 22.04 32.70 30.37
CA ASP A 5 21.10 31.75 30.95
C ASP A 5 21.57 30.33 30.64
N ASN A 6 21.61 29.47 31.66
CA ASN A 6 21.75 28.02 31.51
C ASN A 6 20.99 27.35 32.66
N GLY A 7 19.90 26.67 32.33
CA GLY A 7 19.15 25.88 33.32
C GLY A 7 17.73 25.51 32.90
N VAL A 8 17.55 24.86 31.74
CA VAL A 8 16.33 24.10 31.45
C VAL A 8 16.66 22.63 31.56
N SER A 9 16.31 22.04 32.69
CA SER A 9 16.32 20.60 32.91
C SER A 9 14.89 20.14 33.12
N GLY A 10 14.47 19.14 32.35
CA GLY A 10 13.32 18.30 32.69
C GLY A 10 12.12 18.43 31.76
N LEU A 11 12.26 17.96 30.52
CA LEU A 11 11.11 17.50 29.74
C LEU A 11 11.31 16.05 29.29
N SER A 12 10.47 15.22 29.89
CA SER A 12 9.70 14.15 29.25
C SER A 12 10.45 12.92 28.73
N LEU A 13 10.63 11.96 29.64
CA LEU A 13 10.52 10.54 29.31
C LEU A 13 9.06 10.24 28.94
N GLN A 14 8.68 10.48 27.69
CA GLN A 14 7.49 9.91 27.09
C GLN A 14 7.91 8.81 26.12
N ALA A 15 7.73 7.57 26.56
CA ALA A 15 7.61 6.42 25.69
C ALA A 15 6.38 6.63 24.78
N GLN A 16 6.57 7.30 23.64
CA GLN A 16 5.60 7.29 22.56
C GLN A 16 5.87 6.05 21.71
N ARG A 17 5.16 4.95 22.04
CA ARG A 17 4.75 3.98 21.03
C ARG A 17 3.25 4.14 20.83
N PRO A 18 2.84 4.74 19.72
CA PRO A 18 1.61 4.29 19.09
C PRO A 18 1.68 4.39 17.56
N SER A 19 1.85 3.29 16.85
CA SER A 19 1.32 3.12 15.48
C SER A 19 1.53 1.69 15.02
N LEU A 20 0.51 1.13 14.34
CA LEU A 20 0.36 -0.23 13.73
C LEU A 20 -0.95 -0.91 14.12
N ALA A 21 -1.59 -0.52 15.23
CA ALA A 21 -2.90 -1.07 15.62
C ALA A 21 -4.04 -0.66 14.67
N ARG A 22 -3.87 0.41 13.86
CA ARG A 22 -4.88 0.89 12.90
C ARG A 22 -4.72 0.38 11.46
N ARG A 23 -3.52 0.01 11.02
CA ARG A 23 -3.29 -0.58 9.68
C ARG A 23 -4.03 -1.91 9.48
N LEU A 24 -4.45 -2.59 10.55
CA LEU A 24 -5.26 -3.82 10.50
C LEU A 24 -6.77 -3.60 10.75
N SER A 25 -7.19 -2.45 11.28
CA SER A 25 -8.62 -2.15 11.48
C SER A 25 -9.36 -1.82 10.18
N ALA A 26 -8.65 -1.55 9.08
CA ALA A 26 -9.22 -1.39 7.74
C ALA A 26 -9.80 -2.70 7.15
N PHE A 27 -9.66 -3.84 7.84
CA PHE A 27 -10.08 -5.15 7.33
C PHE A 27 -11.12 -5.89 8.19
N GLY A 28 -11.91 -5.21 9.03
CA GLY A 28 -13.19 -5.73 9.54
C GLY A 28 -13.09 -6.75 10.69
N ILE A 29 -12.67 -6.29 11.87
CA ILE A 29 -13.02 -6.89 13.16
C ILE A 29 -14.02 -5.92 13.81
N GLU A 30 -15.28 -6.35 13.94
CA GLU A 30 -16.28 -5.61 14.71
C GLU A 30 -15.83 -5.51 16.18
N SER A 31 -15.59 -4.28 16.64
CA SER A 31 -16.01 -3.88 17.97
C SER A 31 -16.84 -2.61 17.76
N ASP A 32 -18.05 -2.60 18.32
CA ASP A 32 -19.05 -1.54 18.21
C ASP A 32 -18.46 -0.12 18.09
N GLU A 33 -18.86 0.55 17.01
CA GLU A 33 -18.61 1.93 16.53
C GLU A 33 -17.84 2.94 17.44
N PRO A 34 -17.03 3.84 16.86
CA PRO A 34 -17.20 4.42 15.52
C PRO A 34 -16.02 4.20 14.59
N PHE A 35 -16.35 3.68 13.40
CA PHE A 35 -15.62 3.94 12.17
C PHE A 35 -15.52 5.44 11.95
N VAL A 36 -14.30 5.96 11.82
CA VAL A 36 -14.11 7.15 10.97
C VAL A 36 -14.36 6.66 9.55
N ARG A 37 -15.54 7.00 9.02
CA ARG A 37 -15.89 6.78 7.62
C ARG A 37 -14.95 7.62 6.76
N LEU A 38 -13.93 7.01 6.18
CA LEU A 38 -13.10 7.59 5.13
C LEU A 38 -13.54 7.00 3.80
N SER A 39 -14.72 7.44 3.40
CA SER A 39 -15.39 7.29 2.11
C SER A 39 -16.89 7.50 2.38
N THR A 40 -17.48 8.47 1.71
CA THR A 40 -18.92 8.45 1.42
C THR A 40 -19.23 7.04 0.92
N PRO A 41 -20.29 6.36 1.41
CA PRO A 41 -20.55 4.98 1.03
C PRO A 41 -20.85 4.94 -0.48
N LEU A 42 -19.79 4.75 -1.28
CA LEU A 42 -19.87 4.40 -2.68
C LEU A 42 -20.89 3.27 -2.76
N ARG A 43 -21.93 3.46 -3.56
CA ARG A 43 -23.07 2.52 -3.65
C ARG A 43 -22.52 1.10 -3.74
N ARG A 44 -23.09 0.16 -2.96
CA ARG A 44 -22.70 -1.26 -2.83
C ARG A 44 -22.56 -2.00 -4.18
N GLN A 45 -21.57 -1.67 -4.97
CA GLN A 45 -21.18 -2.30 -6.21
C GLN A 45 -19.78 -2.89 -6.00
N ALA A 46 -19.53 -4.01 -6.68
CA ALA A 46 -18.18 -4.56 -6.71
C ALA A 46 -17.27 -3.57 -7.44
N MET A 47 -16.23 -3.10 -6.75
CA MET A 47 -15.25 -2.18 -7.32
C MET A 47 -14.10 -2.97 -7.92
N HIS A 48 -13.68 -2.59 -9.12
CA HIS A 48 -12.42 -3.02 -9.72
C HIS A 48 -11.33 -2.04 -9.32
N ARG A 49 -10.13 -2.56 -9.06
CA ARG A 49 -9.02 -1.76 -8.54
C ARG A 49 -7.73 -2.00 -9.31
N ILE A 50 -6.94 -0.95 -9.46
CA ILE A 50 -5.53 -1.00 -9.85
C ILE A 50 -4.71 -0.16 -8.90
N GLU A 51 -3.45 -0.54 -8.77
CA GLU A 51 -2.44 0.19 -8.02
C GLU A 51 -1.24 0.39 -8.96
N CYS A 52 -0.87 1.64 -9.20
CA CYS A 52 0.24 2.04 -10.05
C CYS A 52 1.36 2.62 -9.20
N ILE A 53 2.57 2.08 -9.28
CA ILE A 53 3.73 2.61 -8.54
C ILE A 53 4.40 3.72 -9.34
N LEU A 54 4.66 4.85 -8.70
CA LEU A 54 5.33 6.00 -9.31
C LEU A 54 6.85 5.83 -9.27
N ARG A 55 7.52 6.13 -10.37
CA ARG A 55 8.97 6.17 -10.47
C ARG A 55 9.52 7.36 -9.72
N ASN A 56 10.70 7.20 -9.12
CA ASN A 56 11.44 8.24 -8.40
C ASN A 56 10.75 8.80 -7.14
N GLU A 57 9.65 8.18 -6.69
CA GLU A 57 9.02 8.48 -5.40
C GLU A 57 8.72 9.98 -5.23
N PRO A 58 8.01 10.61 -6.18
CA PRO A 58 7.86 12.06 -6.25
C PRO A 58 7.14 12.60 -5.01
N ASP A 59 7.41 13.86 -4.69
CA ASP A 59 6.65 14.57 -3.66
C ASP A 59 5.33 15.09 -4.25
N PRO A 60 4.16 14.73 -3.67
CA PRO A 60 2.87 15.31 -4.06
C PRO A 60 2.84 16.84 -4.02
N ASN A 61 3.67 17.45 -3.15
CA ASN A 61 3.79 18.90 -3.03
C ASN A 61 4.77 19.51 -4.03
N GLU A 62 5.48 18.70 -4.82
CA GLU A 62 6.35 19.20 -5.88
C GLU A 62 5.50 19.76 -7.03
N PRO A 63 5.66 21.05 -7.39
CA PRO A 63 4.79 21.70 -8.38
C PRO A 63 4.78 20.97 -9.73
N GLU A 64 5.94 20.50 -10.20
CA GLU A 64 6.05 19.81 -11.50
C GLU A 64 5.29 18.49 -11.50
N PHE A 65 5.41 17.70 -10.43
CA PHE A 65 4.67 16.45 -10.30
C PHE A 65 3.16 16.71 -10.16
N PHE A 66 2.77 17.64 -9.29
CA PHE A 66 1.37 17.98 -9.07
C PHE A 66 0.70 18.48 -10.35
N GLU A 67 1.37 19.33 -11.14
CA GLU A 67 0.87 19.76 -12.45
C GLU A 67 0.66 18.58 -13.42
N ARG A 68 1.59 17.61 -13.45
CA ARG A 68 1.44 16.41 -14.29
C ARG A 68 0.26 15.54 -13.84
N PHE A 69 0.09 15.39 -12.53
CA PHE A 69 -1.04 14.68 -11.94
C PHE A 69 -2.37 15.36 -12.29
N MET A 70 -2.48 16.67 -12.11
CA MET A 70 -3.69 17.42 -12.45
C MET A 70 -4.00 17.37 -13.95
N ARG A 71 -2.99 17.38 -14.83
CA ARG A 71 -3.21 17.15 -16.28
C ARG A 71 -3.78 15.76 -16.57
N ALA A 72 -3.40 14.74 -15.80
CA ALA A 72 -3.99 13.42 -15.92
C ALA A 72 -5.47 13.46 -15.53
N VAL A 73 -5.80 14.09 -14.38
CA VAL A 73 -7.18 14.29 -13.92
C VAL A 73 -8.03 15.07 -14.94
N ASP A 74 -7.49 16.14 -15.52
CA ASP A 74 -8.19 16.91 -16.56
C ASP A 74 -8.46 16.07 -17.82
N THR A 75 -7.50 15.23 -18.21
CA THR A 75 -7.63 14.33 -19.37
C THR A 75 -8.66 13.23 -19.10
N LEU A 76 -8.72 12.72 -17.87
CA LEU A 76 -9.76 11.80 -17.41
C LEU A 76 -11.14 12.45 -17.49
N SER A 77 -11.26 13.70 -17.05
CA SER A 77 -12.51 14.48 -17.12
C SER A 77 -13.00 14.66 -18.56
N GLN A 78 -12.10 14.95 -19.50
CA GLN A 78 -12.42 15.01 -20.94
C GLN A 78 -12.92 13.69 -21.52
N LYS A 79 -12.53 12.56 -20.91
CA LYS A 79 -12.97 11.21 -21.27
C LYS A 79 -14.24 10.77 -20.52
N GLY A 80 -14.80 11.63 -19.67
CA GLY A 80 -16.04 11.39 -18.93
C GLY A 80 -15.85 10.99 -17.47
N PHE A 81 -14.62 10.91 -16.96
CA PHE A 81 -14.31 10.59 -15.56
C PHE A 81 -13.95 11.87 -14.79
N ALA A 82 -14.96 12.56 -14.27
CA ALA A 82 -14.75 13.82 -13.55
C ALA A 82 -14.53 13.54 -12.06
N PHE A 83 -13.29 13.70 -11.62
CA PHE A 83 -12.88 13.53 -10.22
C PHE A 83 -12.68 14.88 -9.54
N ASP A 84 -13.28 15.08 -8.38
CA ASP A 84 -13.07 16.26 -7.54
C ASP A 84 -12.33 15.86 -6.25
N LEU A 85 -11.44 16.71 -5.75
CA LEU A 85 -10.69 16.44 -4.52
C LEU A 85 -11.65 16.46 -3.33
N GLU A 86 -11.73 15.32 -2.64
CA GLU A 86 -12.62 15.13 -1.49
C GLU A 86 -11.87 15.33 -0.17
N SER A 87 -10.66 14.74 -0.04
CA SER A 87 -9.89 14.81 1.19
C SER A 87 -8.38 14.74 1.02
N GLU A 88 -7.69 15.26 2.03
CA GLU A 88 -6.25 15.17 2.25
C GLU A 88 -6.01 14.73 3.68
N GLU A 89 -5.40 13.56 3.86
CA GLU A 89 -5.32 12.90 5.16
C GLU A 89 -3.98 12.21 5.38
N GLU A 90 -3.45 12.33 6.60
CA GLU A 90 -2.33 11.51 7.06
C GLU A 90 -2.86 10.30 7.82
N VAL A 91 -2.66 9.11 7.26
CA VAL A 91 -3.11 7.84 7.84
C VAL A 91 -1.89 6.94 8.03
N ASP A 92 -1.59 6.62 9.29
CA ASP A 92 -0.54 5.65 9.65
C ASP A 92 0.84 5.93 9.00
N GLY A 93 1.21 7.20 8.88
CA GLY A 93 2.49 7.63 8.29
C GLY A 93 2.50 7.66 6.76
N ALA A 94 1.33 7.59 6.12
CA ALA A 94 1.16 7.85 4.70
C ALA A 94 0.28 9.08 4.48
N LEU A 95 0.64 9.91 3.50
CA LEU A 95 -0.22 10.97 2.98
C LEU A 95 -1.14 10.37 1.92
N HIS A 96 -2.44 10.59 2.08
CA HIS A 96 -3.49 10.19 1.15
C HIS A 96 -4.17 11.44 0.61
N LEU A 97 -4.14 11.62 -0.70
CA LEU A 97 -4.94 12.62 -1.41
C LEU A 97 -6.01 11.86 -2.19
N VAL A 98 -7.28 12.09 -1.87
CA VAL A 98 -8.41 11.30 -2.36
C VAL A 98 -9.30 12.17 -3.24
N TRP A 99 -9.46 11.76 -4.49
CA TRP A 99 -10.44 12.33 -5.40
C TRP A 99 -11.58 11.35 -5.65
N VAL A 100 -12.81 11.83 -5.57
CA VAL A 100 -14.03 11.03 -5.80
C VAL A 100 -14.67 11.46 -7.11
N GLU A 101 -15.14 10.49 -7.88
CA GLU A 101 -15.87 10.75 -9.13
C GLU A 101 -17.20 11.46 -8.79
N ARG A 102 -17.62 12.44 -9.59
CA ARG A 102 -18.81 13.27 -9.33
C ARG A 102 -20.12 12.51 -9.16
N ASP A 103 -20.22 11.32 -9.74
CA ASP A 103 -21.38 10.44 -9.60
C ASP A 103 -21.24 9.44 -8.43
N GLU A 104 -20.19 9.58 -7.64
CA GLU A 104 -19.81 8.74 -6.50
C GLU A 104 -19.69 7.26 -6.88
N LEU A 105 -19.17 7.00 -8.09
CA LEU A 105 -18.93 5.64 -8.56
C LEU A 105 -17.44 5.26 -8.54
N GLY A 106 -16.53 6.23 -8.66
CA GLY A 106 -15.10 6.00 -8.69
C GLY A 106 -14.33 6.74 -7.60
N GLU A 107 -13.12 6.25 -7.32
CA GLU A 107 -12.14 6.87 -6.44
C GLU A 107 -10.75 6.80 -7.09
N LEU A 108 -10.02 7.91 -7.03
CA LEU A 108 -8.62 8.02 -7.41
C LEU A 108 -7.85 8.52 -6.19
N THR A 109 -6.85 7.76 -5.75
CA THR A 109 -6.10 8.07 -4.53
C THR A 109 -4.61 8.11 -4.82
N LEU A 110 -3.97 9.24 -4.53
CA LEU A 110 -2.52 9.37 -4.54
C LEU A 110 -2.00 9.11 -3.12
N ILE A 111 -1.08 8.16 -2.99
CA ILE A 111 -0.55 7.68 -1.72
C ILE A 111 0.96 7.94 -1.69
N LYS A 112 1.45 8.53 -0.61
CA LYS A 112 2.88 8.61 -0.29
C LYS A 112 3.14 8.03 1.09
N ASP A 113 3.66 6.81 1.15
CA ASP A 113 4.01 6.14 2.41
C ASP A 113 5.40 6.57 2.86
N GLN A 114 5.48 7.36 3.93
CA GLN A 114 6.74 7.87 4.48
C GLN A 114 7.59 6.76 5.12
N THR A 115 6.99 5.63 5.49
CA THR A 115 7.68 4.50 6.12
C THR A 115 8.40 3.65 5.07
N SER A 116 7.73 3.37 3.96
CA SER A 116 8.30 2.52 2.89
C SER A 116 9.00 3.31 1.79
N GLY A 117 8.78 4.62 1.74
CA GLY A 117 9.22 5.51 0.66
C GLY A 117 8.42 5.32 -0.63
N ILE A 118 7.36 4.51 -0.63
CA ILE A 118 6.63 4.19 -1.84
C ILE A 118 5.58 5.26 -2.12
N SER A 119 5.62 5.82 -3.33
CA SER A 119 4.54 6.64 -3.88
C SER A 119 3.75 5.82 -4.90
N SER A 120 2.42 5.85 -4.80
CA SER A 120 1.53 5.09 -5.68
C SER A 120 0.23 5.84 -5.98
N VAL A 121 -0.43 5.44 -7.06
CA VAL A 121 -1.77 5.89 -7.42
C VAL A 121 -2.67 4.68 -7.46
N ALA A 122 -3.69 4.67 -6.59
CA ALA A 122 -4.73 3.66 -6.55
C ALA A 122 -5.97 4.20 -7.28
N VAL A 123 -6.63 3.35 -8.06
CA VAL A 123 -7.89 3.66 -8.71
C VAL A 123 -8.89 2.58 -8.34
N ALA A 124 -10.10 2.98 -7.96
CA ALA A 124 -11.23 2.08 -7.77
C ALA A 124 -12.41 2.56 -8.64
N VAL A 125 -12.94 1.71 -9.52
CA VAL A 125 -14.09 2.02 -10.38
C VAL A 125 -15.00 0.80 -10.55
N PRO A 126 -16.30 0.97 -10.88
CA PRO A 126 -17.25 -0.14 -10.93
C PRO A 126 -17.16 -0.97 -12.21
N LYS A 127 -16.47 -0.48 -13.25
CA LYS A 127 -16.33 -1.19 -14.55
C LYS A 127 -14.86 -1.42 -14.90
N VAL A 128 -14.53 -2.65 -15.27
CA VAL A 128 -13.18 -3.02 -15.76
C VAL A 128 -12.75 -2.24 -17.00
N ALA A 129 -13.68 -1.91 -17.89
CA ALA A 129 -13.36 -1.14 -19.10
C ALA A 129 -12.86 0.28 -18.78
N ASP A 130 -13.43 0.89 -17.74
CA ASP A 130 -13.06 2.23 -17.28
C ASP A 130 -11.66 2.21 -16.65
N LEU A 131 -11.35 1.15 -15.89
CA LEU A 131 -10.04 0.91 -15.27
C LEU A 131 -8.89 0.99 -16.29
N LYS A 132 -9.05 0.33 -17.45
CA LYS A 132 -8.03 0.34 -18.53
C LYS A 132 -7.86 1.73 -19.14
N CYS A 133 -8.97 2.43 -19.37
CA CYS A 133 -8.94 3.79 -19.91
C CYS A 133 -8.22 4.74 -18.95
N ILE A 134 -8.49 4.60 -17.65
CA ILE A 134 -7.84 5.39 -16.60
C ILE A 134 -6.36 5.07 -16.52
N GLU A 135 -5.99 3.79 -16.49
CA GLU A 135 -4.59 3.33 -16.48
C GLU A 135 -3.79 3.90 -17.67
N GLU A 136 -4.35 3.87 -18.88
CA GLU A 136 -3.73 4.43 -20.08
C GLU A 136 -3.46 5.94 -19.95
N VAL A 137 -4.39 6.70 -19.38
CA VAL A 137 -4.22 8.15 -19.16
C VAL A 137 -3.18 8.41 -18.08
N LEU A 138 -3.21 7.68 -16.97
CA LEU A 138 -2.20 7.81 -15.93
C LEU A 138 -0.81 7.52 -16.49
N ASN A 139 -0.64 6.45 -17.29
CA ASN A 139 0.63 6.11 -17.93
C ASN A 139 1.14 7.15 -18.94
N GLN A 140 0.26 7.97 -19.53
CA GLN A 140 0.66 9.03 -20.46
C GLN A 140 1.25 10.24 -19.74
N HIS A 141 0.79 10.51 -18.52
CA HIS A 141 1.15 11.74 -17.79
C HIS A 141 2.11 11.49 -16.64
N LEU A 142 2.02 10.33 -16.00
CA LEU A 142 2.81 9.93 -14.85
C LEU A 142 3.89 8.93 -15.25
N ASP A 143 5.02 8.98 -14.55
CA ASP A 143 6.08 8.01 -14.73
C ASP A 143 5.78 6.78 -13.87
N ILE A 144 5.01 5.85 -14.41
CA ILE A 144 4.57 4.62 -13.72
C ILE A 144 5.55 3.48 -14.02
N VAL A 145 5.89 2.71 -12.99
CA VAL A 145 6.72 1.52 -13.13
C VAL A 145 5.83 0.29 -13.39
N PRO A 146 5.92 -0.37 -14.55
CA PRO A 146 5.13 -1.56 -14.83
C PRO A 146 5.62 -2.75 -13.98
N LEU A 147 4.70 -3.66 -13.64
CA LEU A 147 5.02 -4.87 -12.87
C LEU A 147 6.15 -5.69 -13.53
N SER A 148 6.12 -5.84 -14.86
CA SER A 148 7.15 -6.57 -15.61
C SER A 148 8.56 -6.00 -15.42
N GLU A 149 8.69 -4.68 -15.27
CA GLU A 149 9.97 -4.03 -14.98
C GLU A 149 10.45 -4.32 -13.56
N LEU A 150 9.53 -4.30 -12.58
CA LEU A 150 9.84 -4.67 -11.19
C LEU A 150 10.25 -6.14 -11.07
N LEU A 151 9.56 -7.03 -11.77
CA LEU A 151 9.87 -8.47 -11.81
C LEU A 151 11.26 -8.70 -12.41
N ALA A 152 11.56 -8.07 -13.55
CA ALA A 152 12.85 -8.18 -14.24
C ALA A 152 14.03 -7.63 -13.43
N SER A 153 13.80 -6.60 -12.62
CA SER A 153 14.84 -6.00 -11.76
C SER A 153 15.04 -6.72 -10.42
N SER A 154 14.06 -7.53 -9.98
CA SER A 154 14.11 -8.24 -8.71
C SER A 154 15.34 -9.16 -8.53
N PRO A 155 15.77 -10.00 -9.49
CA PRO A 155 16.84 -10.98 -9.22
C PRO A 155 18.19 -10.33 -8.88
N ASN A 156 18.44 -9.13 -9.44
CA ASN A 156 19.69 -8.40 -9.28
C ASN A 156 19.59 -7.25 -8.27
N GLY A 157 18.38 -6.73 -8.02
CA GLY A 157 18.15 -5.53 -7.21
C GLY A 157 17.75 -5.78 -5.76
N LEU A 158 17.37 -7.01 -5.38
CA LEU A 158 16.83 -7.29 -4.03
C LEU A 158 17.78 -6.90 -2.89
N ALA A 159 19.07 -7.17 -3.03
CA ALA A 159 20.04 -6.84 -1.98
C ALA A 159 20.28 -5.33 -1.84
N THR A 160 20.09 -4.55 -2.91
CA THR A 160 20.33 -3.11 -2.94
C THR A 160 19.07 -2.29 -2.67
N GLN A 161 17.89 -2.83 -2.99
CA GLN A 161 16.59 -2.18 -2.84
C GLN A 161 15.55 -3.19 -2.33
N PRO A 162 15.59 -3.56 -1.04
CA PRO A 162 14.68 -4.58 -0.48
C PRO A 162 13.19 -4.21 -0.57
N ASN A 163 12.86 -2.91 -0.61
CA ASN A 163 11.50 -2.41 -0.75
C ASN A 163 10.86 -2.74 -2.11
N ILE A 164 11.63 -3.23 -3.10
CA ILE A 164 11.08 -3.71 -4.37
C ILE A 164 10.07 -4.85 -4.17
N LEU A 165 10.24 -5.69 -3.15
CA LEU A 165 9.28 -6.75 -2.82
C LEU A 165 7.91 -6.19 -2.44
N LEU A 166 7.90 -5.07 -1.71
CA LEU A 166 6.67 -4.39 -1.33
C LEU A 166 6.02 -3.71 -2.54
N LYS A 167 6.80 -3.09 -3.43
CA LYS A 167 6.30 -2.53 -4.70
C LYS A 167 5.63 -3.61 -5.57
N ILE A 168 6.27 -4.78 -5.71
CA ILE A 168 5.72 -5.93 -6.44
C ILE A 168 4.40 -6.37 -5.78
N ALA A 169 4.37 -6.52 -4.46
CA ALA A 169 3.18 -6.96 -3.74
C ALA A 169 2.00 -5.97 -3.86
N LEU A 170 2.28 -4.66 -3.80
CA LEU A 170 1.26 -3.61 -3.95
C LEU A 170 0.59 -3.64 -5.33
N ILE A 171 1.35 -3.83 -6.42
CA ILE A 171 0.75 -3.95 -7.75
C ILE A 171 -0.03 -5.27 -7.90
N ALA A 172 0.46 -6.33 -7.27
CA ALA A 172 -0.13 -7.67 -7.39
C ALA A 172 -1.40 -7.87 -6.57
N VAL A 173 -1.66 -7.09 -5.52
CA VAL A 173 -2.76 -7.31 -4.56
C VAL A 173 -4.15 -7.35 -5.22
N HIS A 174 -4.33 -6.63 -6.33
CA HIS A 174 -5.61 -6.58 -7.07
C HIS A 174 -5.73 -7.61 -8.18
N GLN A 175 -4.71 -8.45 -8.36
CA GLN A 175 -4.65 -9.46 -9.42
C GLN A 175 -4.98 -10.86 -8.86
N HIS A 176 -5.21 -11.81 -9.76
CA HIS A 176 -5.17 -13.22 -9.39
C HIS A 176 -3.78 -13.58 -8.86
N ILE A 177 -3.71 -14.62 -8.01
CA ILE A 177 -2.44 -15.12 -7.47
C ILE A 177 -1.48 -15.40 -8.63
N ASP A 178 -0.43 -14.60 -8.71
CA ASP A 178 0.60 -14.69 -9.75
C ASP A 178 1.73 -15.61 -9.25
N PRO A 179 1.99 -16.75 -9.92
CA PRO A 179 3.05 -17.67 -9.52
C PRO A 179 4.45 -17.04 -9.48
N GLU A 180 4.73 -16.07 -10.33
CA GLU A 180 6.03 -15.39 -10.36
C GLU A 180 6.20 -14.49 -9.13
N VAL A 181 5.15 -13.73 -8.77
CA VAL A 181 5.12 -12.93 -7.54
C VAL A 181 5.24 -13.83 -6.30
N VAL A 182 4.53 -14.95 -6.27
CA VAL A 182 4.65 -15.95 -5.21
C VAL A 182 6.09 -16.43 -5.07
N SER A 183 6.72 -16.81 -6.18
CA SER A 183 8.10 -17.29 -6.17
C SER A 183 9.09 -16.23 -5.65
N ILE A 184 8.92 -14.98 -6.05
CA ILE A 184 9.79 -13.87 -5.61
C ILE A 184 9.62 -13.61 -4.11
N LEU A 185 8.38 -13.57 -3.60
CA LEU A 185 8.13 -13.35 -2.17
C LEU A 185 8.64 -14.52 -1.33
N GLN A 186 8.47 -15.77 -1.77
CA GLN A 186 9.05 -16.95 -1.11
C GLN A 186 10.57 -16.88 -1.04
N ARG A 187 11.24 -16.54 -2.15
CA ARG A 187 12.69 -16.32 -2.17
C ARG A 187 13.12 -15.18 -1.22
N GLY A 188 12.28 -14.16 -1.07
CA GLY A 188 12.47 -13.09 -0.11
C GLY A 188 12.45 -13.58 1.34
N LEU A 189 11.49 -14.44 1.71
CA LEU A 189 11.38 -15.04 3.05
C LEU A 189 12.58 -15.95 3.38
N GLU A 190 13.16 -16.60 2.39
CA GLU A 190 14.31 -17.49 2.58
C GLU A 190 15.67 -16.76 2.50
N HIS A 191 15.66 -15.44 2.27
CA HIS A 191 16.88 -14.70 2.04
C HIS A 191 17.71 -14.53 3.32
N ARG A 192 19.04 -14.53 3.19
CA ARG A 192 19.97 -14.37 4.35
C ARG A 192 19.85 -13.02 5.08
N LEU A 193 19.45 -11.97 4.36
CA LEU A 193 19.33 -10.61 4.91
C LEU A 193 17.97 -10.43 5.62
N PRO A 194 17.94 -10.07 6.91
CA PRO A 194 16.69 -9.86 7.65
C PRO A 194 15.77 -8.85 6.98
N GLN A 195 16.33 -7.77 6.44
CA GLN A 195 15.55 -6.73 5.76
C GLN A 195 14.74 -7.27 4.57
N LEU A 196 15.27 -8.24 3.81
CA LEU A 196 14.54 -8.85 2.72
C LEU A 196 13.42 -9.77 3.20
N ARG A 197 13.67 -10.52 4.28
CA ARG A 197 12.63 -11.34 4.92
C ARG A 197 11.51 -10.48 5.49
N TYR A 198 11.85 -9.33 6.08
CA TYR A 198 10.90 -8.33 6.56
C TYR A 198 10.00 -7.83 5.43
N TYR A 199 10.57 -7.32 4.32
CA TYR A 199 9.76 -6.82 3.20
C TYR A 199 9.00 -7.92 2.47
N ALA A 200 9.51 -9.16 2.44
CA ALA A 200 8.77 -10.30 1.93
C ALA A 200 7.54 -10.59 2.78
N ALA A 201 7.70 -10.67 4.11
CA ALA A 201 6.59 -10.86 5.04
C ALA A 201 5.58 -9.71 4.95
N PHE A 202 6.07 -8.46 4.86
CA PHE A 202 5.20 -7.31 4.66
C PHE A 202 4.44 -7.39 3.33
N GLY A 203 5.13 -7.64 2.22
CA GLY A 203 4.51 -7.83 0.92
C GLY A 203 3.43 -8.93 0.94
N ILE A 204 3.71 -10.05 1.59
CA ILE A 204 2.73 -11.13 1.78
C ILE A 204 1.52 -10.63 2.57
N GLY A 205 1.74 -9.90 3.67
CA GLY A 205 0.66 -9.28 4.45
C GLY A 205 -0.19 -8.30 3.64
N VAL A 206 0.41 -7.58 2.67
CA VAL A 206 -0.31 -6.72 1.73
C VAL A 206 -1.12 -7.53 0.73
N THR A 207 -0.54 -8.58 0.13
CA THR A 207 -1.27 -9.42 -0.84
C THR A 207 -2.41 -10.20 -0.21
N THR A 208 -2.30 -10.54 1.08
CA THR A 208 -3.25 -11.37 1.85
C THR A 208 -3.45 -12.79 1.32
N TRP A 209 -2.58 -13.27 0.42
CA TRP A 209 -2.79 -14.55 -0.27
C TRP A 209 -2.59 -15.76 0.67
N PRO A 210 -3.61 -16.64 0.82
CA PRO A 210 -3.53 -17.79 1.71
C PRO A 210 -2.41 -18.79 1.40
N VAL A 211 -1.89 -18.79 0.16
CA VAL A 211 -0.81 -19.71 -0.28
C VAL A 211 0.45 -19.61 0.60
N PHE A 212 0.69 -18.47 1.24
CA PHE A 212 1.89 -18.23 2.05
C PHE A 212 1.77 -18.67 3.52
N ILE A 213 0.61 -19.17 3.97
CA ILE A 213 0.39 -19.53 5.39
C ILE A 213 1.48 -20.48 5.90
N LEU A 214 1.78 -21.54 5.16
CA LEU A 214 2.80 -22.52 5.56
C LEU A 214 4.22 -21.95 5.56
N ASP A 215 4.52 -21.04 4.64
CA ASP A 215 5.84 -20.40 4.54
C ASP A 215 6.06 -19.45 5.74
N LEU A 216 5.05 -18.68 6.12
CA LEU A 216 5.08 -17.80 7.28
C LEU A 216 5.17 -18.58 8.60
N GLU A 217 4.42 -19.68 8.75
CA GLU A 217 4.52 -20.56 9.92
C GLU A 217 5.91 -21.20 10.05
N ARG A 218 6.57 -21.51 8.93
CA ARG A 218 7.94 -22.01 8.92
C ARG A 218 8.93 -20.92 9.33
N LEU A 219 8.77 -19.70 8.79
CA LEU A 219 9.61 -18.56 9.13
C LEU A 219 9.57 -18.26 10.63
N LEU A 220 8.38 -18.17 11.22
CA LEU A 220 8.20 -17.85 12.65
C LEU A 220 8.87 -18.83 13.62
N LYS A 221 9.04 -20.10 13.23
CA LYS A 221 9.71 -21.10 14.07
C LYS A 221 11.23 -20.92 14.13
N LEU A 222 11.80 -20.27 13.11
CA LEU A 222 13.25 -20.23 12.88
C LEU A 222 13.82 -18.81 12.90
N GLU A 223 12.97 -17.78 12.86
CA GLU A 223 13.40 -16.39 12.72
C GLU A 223 13.97 -15.82 14.03
N PRO A 224 15.28 -15.47 14.06
CA PRO A 224 15.87 -14.83 15.23
C PRO A 224 15.59 -13.32 15.30
N ASP A 225 15.27 -12.67 14.18
CA ASP A 225 15.05 -11.22 14.14
C ASP A 225 13.64 -10.85 14.61
N VAL A 226 13.55 -9.98 15.61
CA VAL A 226 12.28 -9.60 16.26
C VAL A 226 11.36 -8.84 15.30
N ASP A 227 11.90 -7.98 14.44
CA ASP A 227 11.10 -7.17 13.53
C ASP A 227 10.55 -8.03 12.40
N VAL A 228 11.36 -8.95 11.88
CA VAL A 228 10.91 -9.94 10.89
C VAL A 228 9.84 -10.85 11.48
N SER A 229 10.05 -11.38 12.68
CA SER A 229 9.10 -12.24 13.38
C SER A 229 7.76 -11.53 13.62
N THR A 230 7.80 -10.29 14.11
CA THR A 230 6.61 -9.46 14.33
C THR A 230 5.84 -9.21 13.03
N MET A 231 6.55 -8.95 11.92
CA MET A 231 5.90 -8.73 10.62
C MET A 231 5.31 -10.03 10.05
N ALA A 232 6.01 -11.15 10.19
CA ALA A 232 5.55 -12.46 9.73
C ALA A 232 4.28 -12.92 10.48
N GLU A 233 4.19 -12.66 11.78
CA GLU A 233 2.99 -12.95 12.59
C GLU A 233 1.78 -12.17 12.08
N ARG A 234 1.95 -10.88 11.82
CA ARG A 234 0.87 -10.04 11.26
C ARG A 234 0.45 -10.48 9.87
N ALA A 235 1.40 -10.78 9.00
CA ALA A 235 1.12 -11.29 7.67
C ALA A 235 0.32 -12.61 7.73
N LEU A 236 0.68 -13.49 8.68
CA LEU A 236 0.01 -14.78 8.88
C LEU A 236 -1.44 -14.60 9.34
N ASP A 237 -1.69 -13.69 10.27
CA ASP A 237 -3.04 -13.38 10.75
C ASP A 237 -3.94 -12.91 9.61
N VAL A 238 -3.46 -11.99 8.78
CA VAL A 238 -4.23 -11.47 7.64
C VAL A 238 -4.50 -12.58 6.61
N CYS A 239 -3.50 -13.41 6.29
CA CYS A 239 -3.68 -14.53 5.36
C CYS A 239 -4.71 -15.55 5.87
N ARG A 240 -4.72 -15.86 7.18
CA ARG A 240 -5.71 -16.76 7.80
C ARG A 240 -7.11 -16.17 7.78
N ILE A 241 -7.26 -14.85 7.96
CA ILE A 241 -8.56 -14.18 7.82
C ILE A 241 -9.07 -14.31 6.37
N ALA A 242 -8.20 -14.09 5.39
CA ALA A 242 -8.54 -14.25 3.97
C ALA A 242 -8.96 -15.69 3.63
N GLU A 243 -8.24 -16.70 4.13
CA GLU A 243 -8.58 -18.12 3.95
C GLU A 243 -9.97 -18.47 4.52
N LYS A 244 -10.26 -18.00 5.74
CA LYS A 244 -11.58 -18.21 6.38
C LYS A 244 -12.72 -17.59 5.58
N ARG A 245 -12.51 -16.37 5.06
CA ARG A 245 -13.50 -15.69 4.19
C ARG A 245 -13.76 -16.47 2.92
N ALA A 246 -12.70 -16.94 2.25
CA ALA A 246 -12.81 -17.76 1.05
C ALA A 246 -13.53 -19.10 1.30
N SER A 247 -13.36 -19.68 2.50
CA SER A 247 -14.00 -20.94 2.89
C SER A 247 -15.48 -20.78 3.24
N ASN A 248 -15.87 -19.65 3.87
CA ASN A 248 -17.25 -19.39 4.25
C ASN A 248 -18.13 -18.97 3.05
N GLY A 249 -17.57 -18.31 2.04
CA GLY A 249 -18.31 -17.91 0.83
C GLY A 249 -18.64 -19.04 -0.16
N ARG A 250 -18.25 -20.30 0.15
CA ARG A 250 -18.51 -21.49 -0.68
C ARG A 250 -19.65 -22.38 -0.15
N ARG A 251 -20.34 -21.97 0.92
CA ARG A 251 -21.54 -22.64 1.45
C ARG A 251 -22.81 -21.92 1.00
#